data_AF-A0A8H6YFQ3-F1
#
_entry.id   AF-A0A8H6YFQ3-F1
#
_cell.length_a   1.000
_cell.length_b   1.000
_cell.length_c   1.000
_cell.angle_alpha   90.00
_cell.angle_beta   90.00
_cell.angle_gamma   90.00
#
_symmetry.space_group_name_H-M   'P 1'
#
loop_
_entity.id
_entity.type
_entity.pdbx_description
1 polymer ?
#
loop_
_entity_poly.entity_id
_entity_poly.type
_entity_poly.pdbx_seq_one_letter_code
_entity_poly.pdbx_strand_id
1 'polypeptide(L)'
;MAEFFYKISVPDHLIDRLHQKLELATLPDELEGAGWDYGVPLADVKRLVARRSSGYDWRHHEEQLNATLPQFTRPVDVDGPDLGVHLWFSRDGPAASLRIYFEAMSSVAEVLNSDSIPTIPLGVSLFPKDAMVFPKSWPQTMGNIVFEREHEGGGHFAAYEKPNELVDDLRQMFGRGGPAFGVVSGRTGYDVGGRSKL
;
A
#
# COMPACT_ATOMS: atom_id res chain seq x y z
N MET A 1 -24.44 -11.02 -9.60
CA MET A 1 -23.67 -12.21 -10.03
C MET A 1 -23.05 -12.84 -8.80
N ALA A 2 -23.00 -14.17 -8.69
CA ALA A 2 -22.63 -14.89 -7.47
C ALA A 2 -21.11 -15.12 -7.37
N GLU A 3 -20.58 -14.98 -6.15
CA GLU A 3 -19.20 -15.35 -5.77
C GLU A 3 -19.24 -16.71 -5.08
N PHE A 4 -18.26 -17.58 -5.38
CA PHE A 4 -18.18 -18.90 -4.76
C PHE A 4 -17.04 -18.94 -3.76
N PHE A 5 -17.31 -19.34 -2.52
CA PHE A 5 -16.27 -19.61 -1.54
C PHE A 5 -15.33 -20.70 -2.07
N TYR A 6 -14.03 -20.47 -1.88
CA TYR A 6 -12.98 -21.39 -2.27
C TYR A 6 -12.18 -21.82 -1.06
N LYS A 7 -11.79 -23.09 -1.04
CA LYS A 7 -10.89 -23.66 -0.04
C LYS A 7 -9.82 -24.43 -0.79
N ILE A 8 -8.56 -24.11 -0.50
CA ILE A 8 -7.42 -24.87 -1.03
C ILE A 8 -7.50 -26.28 -0.46
N SER A 9 -7.51 -27.26 -1.35
CA SER A 9 -7.52 -28.68 -0.99
C SER A 9 -6.72 -29.45 -2.04
N VAL A 10 -5.42 -29.60 -1.79
CA VAL A 10 -4.53 -30.36 -2.66
C VAL A 10 -4.62 -31.84 -2.29
N PRO A 11 -4.97 -32.74 -3.23
CA PRO A 11 -5.00 -34.18 -2.96
C PRO A 11 -3.63 -34.74 -2.53
N ASP A 12 -3.63 -35.67 -1.57
CA ASP A 12 -2.39 -36.29 -1.04
C ASP A 12 -1.50 -36.87 -2.14
N HIS A 13 -2.10 -37.55 -3.13
CA HIS A 13 -1.34 -38.15 -4.23
C HIS A 13 -0.53 -37.14 -5.05
N LEU A 14 -0.88 -35.85 -5.07
CA LEU A 14 -0.08 -34.81 -5.72
C LEU A 14 1.13 -34.42 -4.87
N ILE A 15 1.00 -34.46 -3.54
CA ILE A 15 2.10 -34.22 -2.59
C ILE A 15 3.07 -35.40 -2.63
N ASP A 16 2.56 -36.63 -2.63
CA ASP A 16 3.40 -37.84 -2.78
C ASP A 16 4.17 -37.82 -4.10
N ARG A 17 3.49 -37.44 -5.20
CA ARG A 17 4.12 -37.29 -6.51
C ARG A 17 5.20 -36.21 -6.51
N LEU A 18 5.03 -35.13 -5.75
CA LEU A 18 6.06 -34.12 -5.58
C LEU A 18 7.29 -34.71 -4.87
N HIS A 19 7.10 -35.45 -3.79
CA HIS A 19 8.19 -36.08 -3.04
C HIS A 19 8.98 -37.07 -3.90
N GLN A 20 8.28 -37.93 -4.64
CA GLN A 20 8.92 -38.86 -5.58
C GLN A 20 9.77 -38.13 -6.63
N LYS A 21 9.27 -37.02 -7.18
CA LYS A 21 10.03 -36.21 -8.14
C LYS A 21 11.27 -35.57 -7.54
N LEU A 22 11.20 -35.11 -6.29
CA LEU A 22 12.34 -34.51 -5.60
C LEU A 22 13.41 -35.56 -5.27
N GLU A 23 13.01 -36.77 -4.87
CA GLU A 23 13.93 -37.88 -4.58
C GLU A 23 14.63 -38.41 -5.84
N LEU A 24 13.91 -38.49 -6.96
CA LEU A 24 14.44 -38.99 -8.22
C LEU A 24 15.19 -37.94 -9.05
N ALA A 25 15.19 -36.66 -8.62
CA ALA A 25 15.79 -35.58 -9.37
C ALA A 25 17.33 -35.73 -9.42
N THR A 26 17.87 -35.76 -10.64
CA THR A 26 19.31 -35.58 -10.87
C THR A 26 19.57 -34.10 -11.12
N LEU A 27 20.41 -33.49 -10.28
CA LEU A 27 20.79 -32.08 -10.42
C LEU A 27 22.01 -31.93 -11.35
N PRO A 28 22.08 -30.86 -12.16
CA PRO A 28 23.22 -30.61 -13.03
C PRO A 28 24.46 -30.20 -12.25
N ASP A 29 25.61 -30.28 -12.91
CA ASP A 29 26.90 -29.80 -12.42
C ASP A 29 26.96 -28.25 -12.50
N GLU A 30 27.90 -27.64 -11.79
CA GLU A 30 28.08 -26.18 -11.73
C GLU A 30 29.54 -25.77 -11.97
N LEU A 31 29.74 -24.66 -12.68
CA LEU A 31 31.06 -24.08 -12.92
C LEU A 31 31.59 -23.41 -11.64
N GLU A 32 32.86 -23.64 -11.32
CA GLU A 32 33.48 -23.06 -10.13
C GLU A 32 33.50 -21.52 -10.21
N GLY A 33 33.07 -20.87 -9.13
CA GLY A 33 33.05 -19.41 -9.04
C GLY A 33 31.98 -18.70 -9.86
N ALA A 34 31.07 -19.40 -10.54
CA ALA A 34 30.04 -18.80 -11.39
C ALA A 34 28.98 -17.99 -10.62
N GLY A 35 28.83 -18.22 -9.31
CA GLY A 35 27.87 -17.50 -8.48
C GLY A 35 26.47 -17.51 -9.08
N TRP A 36 25.93 -16.32 -9.36
CA TRP A 36 24.59 -16.14 -9.95
C TRP A 36 24.61 -15.82 -11.45
N ASP A 37 25.79 -15.77 -12.08
CA ASP A 37 25.97 -15.25 -13.45
C ASP A 37 25.24 -16.09 -14.51
N TYR A 38 24.94 -17.36 -14.19
CA TYR A 38 24.26 -18.30 -15.08
C TYR A 38 22.99 -18.91 -14.47
N GLY A 39 22.43 -18.30 -13.42
CA GLY A 39 21.20 -18.75 -12.77
C GLY A 39 21.37 -19.04 -11.29
N VAL A 40 20.47 -19.88 -10.75
CA VAL A 40 20.45 -20.21 -9.32
C VAL A 40 21.62 -21.13 -8.99
N PRO A 41 22.44 -20.80 -7.97
CA PRO A 41 23.55 -21.65 -7.57
C PRO A 41 23.11 -23.07 -7.17
N LEU A 42 23.90 -24.08 -7.52
CA LEU A 42 23.60 -25.48 -7.21
C LEU A 42 23.44 -25.72 -5.70
N ALA A 43 24.24 -25.02 -4.90
CA ALA A 43 24.15 -25.07 -3.44
C ALA A 43 22.77 -24.61 -2.93
N ASP A 44 22.20 -23.55 -3.52
CA ASP A 44 20.87 -23.06 -3.18
C ASP A 44 19.76 -24.00 -3.62
N VAL A 45 19.87 -24.58 -4.82
CA VAL A 45 18.92 -25.60 -5.29
C VAL A 45 18.91 -26.80 -4.34
N LYS A 46 20.08 -27.33 -3.97
CA LYS A 46 20.21 -28.46 -3.02
C LYS A 46 19.59 -28.12 -1.67
N ARG A 47 19.85 -26.92 -1.14
CA ARG A 47 19.26 -26.43 0.12
C ARG A 47 17.74 -26.37 0.05
N LEU A 48 17.18 -25.85 -1.05
CA LEU A 48 15.73 -25.74 -1.24
C LEU A 48 15.06 -27.11 -1.44
N VAL A 49 15.69 -28.02 -2.19
CA VAL A 49 15.22 -29.40 -2.35
C VAL A 49 15.19 -30.12 -1.00
N ALA A 50 16.26 -30.02 -0.20
CA ALA A 50 16.30 -30.59 1.14
C ALA A 50 15.19 -30.01 2.03
N ARG A 51 15.01 -28.68 2.03
CA ARG A 51 13.96 -28.02 2.81
C ARG A 51 12.56 -28.47 2.40
N ARG A 52 12.31 -28.68 1.10
CA ARG A 52 11.03 -29.14 0.55
C ARG A 52 10.76 -30.61 0.83
N SER A 53 11.78 -31.47 0.76
CA SER A 53 11.65 -32.92 0.92
C SER A 53 11.38 -33.34 2.36
N SER A 54 12.06 -32.73 3.36
CA SER A 54 11.98 -33.21 4.75
C SER A 54 11.49 -32.17 5.76
N GLY A 55 11.57 -30.87 5.44
CA GLY A 55 11.22 -29.83 6.40
C GLY A 55 9.87 -29.15 6.15
N TYR A 56 9.29 -29.26 4.95
CA TYR A 56 8.17 -28.42 4.53
C TYR A 56 6.84 -29.15 4.70
N ASP A 57 6.07 -28.73 5.70
CA ASP A 57 4.72 -29.24 5.95
C ASP A 57 3.70 -28.45 5.12
N TRP A 58 3.29 -28.99 3.97
CA TRP A 58 2.25 -28.37 3.13
C TRP A 58 0.90 -28.30 3.85
N ARG A 59 0.54 -29.30 4.67
CA ARG A 59 -0.78 -29.36 5.31
C ARG A 59 -0.93 -28.25 6.34
N HIS A 60 0.13 -27.96 7.08
CA HIS A 60 0.17 -26.80 7.97
C HIS A 60 -0.06 -25.47 7.23
N HIS A 61 0.58 -25.28 6.07
CA HIS A 61 0.43 -24.04 5.29
C HIS A 61 -0.93 -23.96 4.61
N GLU A 62 -1.46 -25.07 4.11
CA GLU A 62 -2.81 -25.14 3.54
C GLU A 62 -3.88 -24.79 4.57
N GLU A 63 -3.74 -25.29 5.81
CA GLU A 63 -4.61 -24.92 6.92
C GLU A 63 -4.50 -23.42 7.23
N GLN A 64 -3.29 -22.88 7.37
CA GLN A 64 -3.07 -21.46 7.64
C GLN A 64 -3.67 -20.56 6.56
N LEU A 65 -3.46 -20.87 5.27
CA LEU A 65 -4.01 -20.09 4.17
C LEU A 65 -5.55 -20.10 4.19
N ASN A 66 -6.15 -21.27 4.42
CA ASN A 66 -7.61 -21.40 4.52
C ASN A 66 -8.19 -20.73 5.78
N ALA A 67 -7.44 -20.64 6.87
CA ALA A 67 -7.89 -20.03 8.12
C ALA A 67 -7.73 -18.50 8.14
N THR A 68 -6.72 -17.97 7.44
CA THR A 68 -6.36 -16.55 7.51
C THR A 68 -6.95 -15.72 6.37
N LEU A 69 -7.16 -16.32 5.19
CA LEU A 69 -7.60 -15.62 4.00
C LEU A 69 -8.96 -16.17 3.54
N PRO A 70 -10.02 -15.36 3.54
CA PRO A 70 -11.23 -15.63 2.78
C PRO A 70 -10.89 -15.71 1.28
N GLN A 71 -11.20 -16.85 0.65
CA GLN A 71 -10.87 -17.11 -0.75
C GLN A 71 -12.13 -17.35 -1.56
N PHE A 72 -12.12 -16.87 -2.80
CA PHE A 72 -13.24 -16.96 -3.70
C PHE A 72 -12.78 -17.25 -5.12
N THR A 73 -13.65 -17.89 -5.91
CA THR A 73 -13.48 -17.99 -7.35
C THR A 73 -14.63 -17.33 -8.07
N ARG A 74 -14.31 -16.73 -9.21
CA ARG A 74 -15.30 -16.12 -10.09
C ARG A 74 -14.97 -16.42 -11.55
N PRO A 75 -15.96 -16.87 -12.35
CA PRO A 75 -15.82 -16.87 -13.80
C PRO A 75 -15.82 -15.43 -14.31
N VAL A 76 -14.85 -15.10 -15.15
CA VAL A 76 -14.82 -13.84 -15.88
C VAL A 76 -15.09 -14.12 -17.34
N ASP A 77 -16.14 -13.51 -17.84
CA ASP A 77 -16.51 -13.54 -19.26
C ASP A 77 -15.51 -12.67 -20.03
N VAL A 78 -14.76 -13.30 -20.92
CA VAL A 78 -13.77 -12.67 -21.79
C VAL A 78 -13.95 -13.25 -23.18
N ASP A 79 -13.63 -12.47 -24.22
CA ASP A 79 -13.58 -12.98 -25.58
C ASP A 79 -12.45 -14.02 -25.70
N GLY A 80 -12.76 -15.30 -25.50
CA GLY A 80 -11.79 -16.38 -25.45
C GLY A 80 -12.17 -17.52 -24.49
N PRO A 81 -11.20 -18.31 -24.02
CA PRO A 81 -11.46 -19.38 -23.06
C PRO A 81 -11.88 -18.81 -21.70
N ASP A 82 -12.83 -19.50 -21.06
CA ASP A 82 -13.29 -19.16 -19.71
C ASP A 82 -12.11 -19.00 -18.76
N LEU A 83 -11.99 -17.82 -18.16
CA LEU A 83 -10.98 -17.54 -17.15
C LEU A 83 -11.61 -17.61 -15.75
N GLY A 84 -11.21 -18.64 -14.99
CA GLY A 84 -11.47 -18.70 -13.56
C GLY A 84 -10.46 -17.80 -12.82
N VAL A 85 -10.94 -16.72 -12.21
CA VAL A 85 -10.10 -15.85 -11.38
C VAL A 85 -10.23 -16.26 -9.92
N HIS A 86 -9.10 -16.46 -9.25
CA HIS A 86 -9.01 -16.70 -7.81
C HIS A 86 -8.69 -15.40 -7.07
N LEU A 87 -9.49 -15.08 -6.06
CA LEU A 87 -9.45 -13.81 -5.34
C LEU A 87 -9.25 -14.07 -3.84
N TRP A 88 -8.46 -13.21 -3.20
CA TRP A 88 -8.36 -13.11 -1.74
C TRP A 88 -8.86 -11.76 -1.29
N PHE A 89 -9.68 -11.72 -0.23
CA PHE A 89 -10.10 -10.47 0.40
C PHE A 89 -9.53 -10.38 1.81
N SER A 90 -8.75 -9.33 2.07
CA SER A 90 -8.51 -8.86 3.44
C SER A 90 -9.79 -8.20 3.97
N ARG A 91 -10.05 -8.29 5.28
CA ARG A 91 -11.20 -7.64 5.94
C ARG A 91 -11.22 -6.12 5.70
N ASP A 92 -10.04 -5.53 5.59
CA ASP A 92 -9.84 -4.18 5.04
C ASP A 92 -9.62 -4.33 3.53
N GLY A 93 -10.69 -4.56 2.79
CA GLY A 93 -10.62 -4.78 1.34
C GLY A 93 -10.08 -3.55 0.60
N PRO A 94 -9.76 -3.66 -0.70
CA PRO A 94 -9.42 -2.49 -1.53
C PRO A 94 -10.53 -1.43 -1.53
N ALA A 95 -11.77 -1.81 -1.19
CA ALA A 95 -12.84 -0.87 -0.93
C ALA A 95 -12.49 0.12 0.19
N ALA A 96 -11.73 -0.22 1.24
CA ALA A 96 -11.40 0.74 2.31
C ALA A 96 -10.55 1.91 1.79
N SER A 97 -9.48 1.62 1.04
CA SER A 97 -8.65 2.66 0.43
C SER A 97 -9.40 3.37 -0.71
N LEU A 98 -10.07 2.62 -1.58
CA LEU A 98 -10.81 3.18 -2.72
C LEU A 98 -12.08 3.94 -2.33
N ARG A 99 -12.70 3.62 -1.19
CA ARG A 99 -13.91 4.31 -0.69
C ARG A 99 -13.58 5.72 -0.22
N ILE A 100 -12.44 5.90 0.45
CA ILE A 100 -11.93 7.26 0.78
C ILE A 100 -11.79 8.05 -0.52
N TYR A 101 -11.19 7.47 -1.57
CA TYR A 101 -11.10 8.14 -2.87
C TYR A 101 -12.46 8.34 -3.56
N PHE A 102 -13.38 7.38 -3.49
CA PHE A 102 -14.73 7.51 -4.08
C PHE A 102 -15.56 8.60 -3.40
N GLU A 103 -15.53 8.66 -2.06
CA GLU A 103 -16.19 9.69 -1.28
C GLU A 103 -15.51 11.05 -1.46
N ALA A 104 -14.17 11.08 -1.49
CA ALA A 104 -13.41 12.29 -1.80
C ALA A 104 -13.69 12.79 -3.22
N MET A 105 -13.71 11.95 -4.25
CA MET A 105 -13.95 12.39 -5.62
C MET A 105 -15.39 12.85 -5.85
N SER A 106 -16.35 12.19 -5.20
CA SER A 106 -17.76 12.59 -5.23
C SER A 106 -17.98 13.96 -4.57
N SER A 107 -17.20 14.29 -3.54
CA SER A 107 -17.20 15.60 -2.89
C SER A 107 -16.27 16.63 -3.55
N VAL A 108 -15.18 16.23 -4.21
CA VAL A 108 -14.25 17.13 -4.92
C VAL A 108 -14.96 17.84 -6.07
N ALA A 109 -15.85 17.15 -6.80
CA ALA A 109 -16.68 17.80 -7.80
C ALA A 109 -17.61 18.87 -7.19
N GLU A 110 -18.13 18.64 -5.99
CA GLU A 110 -18.99 19.58 -5.27
C GLU A 110 -18.19 20.76 -4.69
N VAL A 111 -16.99 20.51 -4.15
CA VAL A 111 -16.07 21.52 -3.61
C VAL A 111 -15.48 22.40 -4.70
N LEU A 112 -15.07 21.84 -5.84
CA LEU A 112 -14.55 22.61 -6.97
C LEU A 112 -15.63 23.43 -7.68
N ASN A 113 -16.89 23.03 -7.60
CA ASN A 113 -18.04 23.75 -8.16
C ASN A 113 -18.78 24.61 -7.11
N SER A 114 -18.24 24.71 -5.90
CA SER A 114 -18.82 25.53 -4.83
C SER A 114 -18.35 26.98 -4.95
N ASP A 115 -19.30 27.92 -4.99
CA ASP A 115 -19.00 29.36 -4.93
C ASP A 115 -18.54 29.82 -3.53
N SER A 116 -18.50 28.92 -2.53
CA SER A 116 -18.13 29.26 -1.16
C SER A 116 -16.64 29.04 -0.89
N ILE A 117 -15.88 30.13 -0.97
CA ILE A 117 -14.45 30.18 -0.68
C ILE A 117 -14.23 30.10 0.85
N PRO A 118 -13.43 29.13 1.35
CA PRO A 118 -13.15 29.01 2.78
C PRO A 118 -12.46 30.25 3.37
N THR A 119 -12.97 30.74 4.49
CA THR A 119 -12.38 31.86 5.25
C THR A 119 -11.46 31.42 6.39
N ILE A 120 -11.52 30.13 6.75
CA ILE A 120 -10.64 29.53 7.76
C ILE A 120 -9.19 29.51 7.26
N PRO A 121 -8.19 29.62 8.15
CA PRO A 121 -6.79 29.55 7.76
C PRO A 121 -6.47 28.22 7.07
N LEU A 122 -5.92 28.30 5.86
CA LEU A 122 -5.52 27.16 5.05
C LEU A 122 -4.02 27.12 4.85
N GLY A 123 -3.47 25.91 4.77
CA GLY A 123 -2.07 25.66 4.47
C GLY A 123 -1.93 24.74 3.27
N VAL A 124 -1.03 25.07 2.35
CA VAL A 124 -0.78 24.27 1.14
C VAL A 124 0.68 23.83 1.13
N SER A 125 0.90 22.52 1.03
CA SER A 125 2.22 21.92 0.86
C SER A 125 2.26 21.21 -0.50
N LEU A 126 3.04 21.73 -1.44
CA LEU A 126 3.06 21.33 -2.84
C LEU A 126 4.26 20.42 -3.11
N PHE A 127 3.98 19.17 -3.48
CA PHE A 127 4.98 18.18 -3.86
C PHE A 127 4.95 17.95 -5.38
N PRO A 128 6.11 17.99 -6.08
CA PRO A 128 6.15 18.12 -7.54
C PRO A 128 5.70 16.87 -8.31
N LYS A 129 5.57 15.70 -7.65
CA LYS A 129 5.14 14.44 -8.27
C LYS A 129 3.77 13.96 -7.76
N ASP A 130 2.94 14.86 -7.22
CA ASP A 130 1.57 14.51 -6.84
C ASP A 130 0.74 14.13 -8.08
N ALA A 131 -0.28 13.31 -7.89
CA ALA A 131 -1.27 12.99 -8.92
C ALA A 131 -2.10 14.22 -9.33
N MET A 132 -2.23 15.23 -8.45
CA MET A 132 -2.92 16.48 -8.72
C MET A 132 -2.00 17.69 -8.47
N VAL A 133 -1.17 18.02 -9.45
CA VAL A 133 -0.31 19.21 -9.39
C VAL A 133 -1.10 20.43 -9.85
N PHE A 134 -1.41 21.31 -8.91
CA PHE A 134 -2.09 22.56 -9.20
C PHE A 134 -1.12 23.61 -9.77
N PRO A 135 -1.56 24.49 -10.69
CA PRO A 135 -0.77 25.65 -11.09
C PRO A 135 -0.40 26.48 -9.86
N LYS A 136 0.83 27.03 -9.83
CA LYS A 136 1.35 27.82 -8.70
C LYS A 136 0.51 29.03 -8.31
N SER A 137 -0.30 29.53 -9.24
CA SER A 137 -1.20 30.67 -9.04
C SER A 137 -2.58 30.28 -8.47
N TRP A 138 -2.84 28.99 -8.28
CA TRP A 138 -4.15 28.49 -7.86
C TRP A 138 -4.36 28.43 -6.34
N PRO A 139 -3.34 28.19 -5.50
CA PRO A 139 -3.49 28.30 -4.05
C PRO A 139 -4.11 29.64 -3.63
N GLN A 140 -3.75 30.76 -4.27
CA GLN A 140 -4.27 32.08 -3.91
C GLN A 140 -5.76 32.26 -4.24
N THR A 141 -6.36 31.35 -5.01
CA THR A 141 -7.82 31.34 -5.27
C THR A 141 -8.58 30.38 -4.34
N MET A 142 -7.87 29.62 -3.50
CA MET A 142 -8.49 28.64 -2.59
C MET A 142 -8.96 29.23 -1.26
N GLY A 143 -8.80 30.55 -1.06
CA GLY A 143 -9.31 31.28 0.11
C GLY A 143 -8.22 31.84 1.00
N ASN A 144 -8.41 31.77 2.32
CA ASN A 144 -7.48 32.36 3.30
C ASN A 144 -6.23 31.48 3.49
N ILE A 145 -5.36 31.45 2.48
CA ILE A 145 -4.06 30.77 2.57
C ILE A 145 -3.14 31.57 3.49
N VAL A 146 -2.74 30.94 4.60
CA VAL A 146 -1.82 31.53 5.59
C VAL A 146 -0.46 30.83 5.61
N PHE A 147 -0.34 29.69 4.93
CA PHE A 147 0.90 28.94 4.80
C PHE A 147 0.96 28.31 3.40
N GLU A 148 2.08 28.49 2.71
CA GLU A 148 2.33 27.90 1.40
C GLU A 148 3.79 27.44 1.33
N ARG A 149 4.02 26.22 0.84
CA ARG A 149 5.37 25.71 0.57
C ARG A 149 5.40 24.85 -0.68
N GLU A 150 6.45 25.04 -1.47
CA GLU A 150 6.83 24.14 -2.54
C GLU A 150 8.07 23.33 -2.13
N HIS A 151 8.06 22.04 -2.49
CA HIS A 151 9.16 21.11 -2.22
C HIS A 151 9.88 20.69 -3.50
N GLU A 152 11.13 20.26 -3.40
CA GLU A 152 11.94 19.85 -4.56
C GLU A 152 11.69 18.39 -5.00
N GLY A 153 11.01 17.58 -4.18
CA GLY A 153 10.71 16.18 -4.48
C GLY A 153 9.59 15.61 -3.62
N GLY A 154 9.18 14.36 -3.86
CA GLY A 154 7.97 13.76 -3.26
C GLY A 154 6.75 13.89 -4.17
N GLY A 155 5.69 13.15 -3.85
CA GLY A 155 4.46 13.09 -4.63
C GLY A 155 3.23 12.78 -3.77
N HIS A 156 2.29 12.02 -4.34
CA HIS A 156 0.95 11.82 -3.77
C HIS A 156 0.97 11.22 -2.35
N PHE A 157 2.04 10.52 -1.99
CA PHE A 157 2.22 9.91 -0.67
C PHE A 157 3.30 10.64 0.13
N ALA A 158 3.23 11.98 0.18
CA ALA A 158 4.21 12.84 0.85
C ALA A 158 4.55 12.42 2.29
N ALA A 159 3.57 11.93 3.06
CA ALA A 159 3.80 11.43 4.42
C ALA A 159 4.76 10.22 4.47
N TYR A 160 4.81 9.43 3.41
CA TYR A 160 5.72 8.28 3.28
C TYR A 160 7.01 8.65 2.54
N GLU A 161 6.89 9.44 1.47
CA GLU A 161 8.02 9.77 0.59
C GLU A 161 8.93 10.85 1.20
N LYS A 162 8.35 11.84 1.87
CA LYS A 162 9.00 13.03 2.43
C LYS A 162 8.49 13.35 3.85
N PRO A 163 8.51 12.39 4.79
CA PRO A 163 7.89 12.53 6.12
C PRO A 163 8.41 13.74 6.89
N ASN A 164 9.72 14.01 6.83
CA ASN A 164 10.33 15.11 7.57
C ASN A 164 9.91 16.48 7.02
N GLU A 165 9.87 16.62 5.69
CA GLU A 165 9.46 17.87 5.02
C GLU A 165 8.00 18.21 5.35
N LEU A 166 7.11 17.22 5.29
CA LEU A 166 5.70 17.39 5.65
C LEU A 166 5.51 17.73 7.14
N VAL A 167 6.24 17.05 8.03
CA VAL A 167 6.17 17.31 9.47
C VAL A 167 6.68 18.71 9.79
N ASP A 168 7.74 19.16 9.13
CA ASP A 168 8.29 20.50 9.35
C ASP A 168 7.34 21.59 8.86
N ASP A 169 6.54 21.33 7.82
CA ASP A 169 5.47 22.22 7.38
C ASP A 169 4.36 22.34 8.40
N LEU A 170 3.88 21.22 8.92
CA LEU A 170 2.88 21.20 9.99
C LEU A 170 3.39 21.95 11.23
N ARG A 171 4.66 21.76 11.61
CA ARG A 171 5.27 22.47 12.73
C ARG A 171 5.39 23.97 12.47
N GLN A 172 5.71 24.39 11.26
CA GLN A 172 5.83 25.81 10.96
C GLN A 172 4.47 26.50 10.84
N MET A 173 3.46 25.80 10.33
CA MET A 173 2.10 26.31 10.22
C MET A 173 1.42 26.40 11.60
N PHE A 174 1.43 25.31 12.36
CA PHE A 174 0.66 25.18 13.61
C PHE A 174 1.49 25.37 14.89
N GLY A 175 2.82 25.37 14.78
CA GLY A 175 3.70 25.57 15.92
C GLY A 175 3.67 26.98 16.48
N ARG A 176 4.30 27.19 17.63
CA ARG A 176 4.32 28.51 18.29
C ARG A 176 4.89 29.57 17.35
N GLY A 177 4.14 30.66 17.16
CA GLY A 177 4.50 31.74 16.24
C GLY A 177 4.18 31.45 14.77
N GLY A 178 3.66 30.27 14.46
CA GLY A 178 3.16 29.91 13.15
C GLY A 178 1.83 30.61 12.82
N PRO A 179 1.51 30.76 11.54
CA PRO A 179 0.34 31.51 11.07
C PRO A 179 -1.01 30.92 11.50
N ALA A 180 -1.06 29.63 11.83
CA ALA A 180 -2.26 28.96 12.34
C ALA A 180 -2.13 28.54 13.81
N PHE A 181 -1.17 29.10 14.55
CA PHE A 181 -1.01 28.82 15.97
C PHE A 181 -2.27 29.18 16.76
N GLY A 182 -2.79 28.24 17.56
CA GLY A 182 -3.96 28.49 18.40
C GLY A 182 -5.26 28.71 17.62
N VAL A 183 -5.32 28.26 16.36
CA VAL A 183 -6.54 28.34 15.53
C VAL A 183 -7.75 27.66 16.19
N VAL A 184 -7.52 26.67 17.05
CA VAL A 184 -8.55 26.08 17.90
C VAL A 184 -8.60 26.81 19.24
N SER A 185 -9.72 27.49 19.50
CA SER A 185 -9.93 28.24 20.75
C SER A 185 -9.68 27.34 21.98
N GLY A 186 -8.83 27.81 22.89
CA GLY A 186 -8.45 27.09 24.10
C GLY A 186 -7.51 25.88 23.89
N ARG A 187 -7.10 25.58 22.66
CA ARG A 187 -6.17 24.48 22.34
C ARG A 187 -5.02 24.97 21.47
N THR A 188 -3.86 25.15 22.08
CA THR A 188 -2.65 25.55 21.36
C THR A 188 -1.85 24.36 20.81
N GLY A 189 -2.15 23.13 21.25
CA GLY A 189 -1.32 21.96 20.98
C GLY A 189 -0.03 21.93 21.80
N TYR A 190 0.10 22.77 22.84
CA TYR A 190 1.25 22.81 23.74
C TYR A 190 0.79 22.83 25.20
N ASP A 191 1.58 22.24 26.09
CA ASP A 191 1.36 22.36 27.53
C ASP A 191 1.79 23.73 28.08
N VAL A 192 1.50 23.94 29.37
CA VAL A 192 1.83 25.17 30.11
C VAL A 192 3.35 25.41 30.17
N GLY A 193 4.16 24.35 30.08
CA GLY A 193 5.62 24.39 30.04
C GLY A 193 6.20 24.58 28.62
N GLY A 194 5.37 24.75 27.60
CA GLY A 194 5.81 24.98 26.24
C GLY A 194 6.15 23.73 25.43
N ARG A 195 5.95 22.51 25.96
CA ARG A 195 6.18 21.26 25.24
C ARG A 195 5.00 20.94 24.33
N SER A 196 5.31 20.45 23.13
CA SER A 196 4.29 20.03 22.17
C SER A 196 3.48 18.85 22.71
N LYS A 197 2.16 18.92 22.57
CA LYS A 197 1.21 17.82 22.77
C LYS A 197 0.61 17.48 21.41
N LEU A 198 1.35 16.65 20.65
CA LEU A 198 0.83 15.94 19.49
C LEU A 198 0.22 14.61 19.94
#